data_AF-A0A131XYE1-F1
#
_entry.id   AF-A0A131XYE1-F1
#
_cell.length_a   1.000
_cell.length_b   1.000
_cell.length_c   1.000
_cell.angle_alpha   90.00
_cell.angle_beta   90.00
_cell.angle_gamma   90.00
#
_symmetry.space_group_name_H-M   'P 1'
#
loop_
_entity.id
_entity.type
_entity.pdbx_description
1 polymer ?
#
loop_
_entity_poly.entity_id
_entity_poly.type
_entity_poly.pdbx_seq_one_letter_code
_entity_poly.pdbx_strand_id
1 'polypeptide(L)'
;MAESALMWLLVQFEGMVSFCSQHWIMSSVLQDPRSTKYVASFSAAFLLVGVLVLLVNVALVWTPSLWHLKQRGTSASPQQLVPTHLELSPYLGRTQLSAGARRLPNFLPDSGDLEVTEEGVADVFVHLPKRRKVPDNDVNEAEALTSLRAARHMTQLGKLEKALKLFQHALMLDPSHADILTEYGEFLENHQQDFIKADHMYTRALVSRPDHSQALVNRQRTLPVVEKLDEKQLTRIDKKRLFLVQIPEGDPSLKRMKKEAYFQHIHHTVAIEGNTMSLAETRTVVETRTAVPGKSILEHNEILGLDLALRFVNNSLVNKALLSVADVLAMHRRILGHVNPVEAGTFRRSQVFVGEHTPPPASLVPDLMEDLVDWLNSEEALRLHPVKYAALAHYKLVFVHPFVDGNGRTARLLMNLLLMRVGYPPVIVRKQDRALYYEYLQLGNEGDVRPFVRFIAECTERTLDVYLYATEYAKHQRALTSQDSADLTSSSSFVGV
;
A
#
# COMPACT_ATOMS: atom_id res chain seq x y z
N MET A 1 -48.04 -10.59 -0.75
CA MET A 1 -46.79 -9.80 -0.65
C MET A 1 -47.08 -8.30 -0.53
N ALA A 2 -47.99 -7.71 -1.34
CA ALA A 2 -48.38 -6.30 -1.20
C ALA A 2 -49.29 -6.01 0.01
N GLU A 3 -50.27 -6.87 0.31
CA GLU A 3 -51.19 -6.67 1.45
C GLU A 3 -50.50 -6.82 2.82
N SER A 4 -49.50 -7.70 2.90
CA SER A 4 -48.67 -7.90 4.09
C SER A 4 -47.75 -6.71 4.39
N ALA A 5 -47.30 -5.99 3.36
CA ALA A 5 -46.51 -4.76 3.52
C ALA A 5 -47.39 -3.58 3.96
N LEU A 6 -48.64 -3.51 3.49
CA LEU A 6 -49.59 -2.46 3.85
C LEU A 6 -50.02 -2.55 5.32
N MET A 7 -50.28 -3.77 5.82
CA MET A 7 -50.59 -4.02 7.23
C MET A 7 -49.40 -3.71 8.15
N TRP A 8 -48.17 -4.02 7.73
CA TRP A 8 -46.98 -3.72 8.53
C TRP A 8 -46.70 -2.21 8.61
N LEU A 9 -46.94 -1.47 7.52
CA LEU A 9 -46.86 -0.01 7.48
C LEU A 9 -47.95 0.68 8.31
N LEU A 10 -49.18 0.18 8.30
CA LEU A 10 -50.28 0.73 9.12
C LEU A 10 -50.00 0.60 10.62
N VAL A 11 -49.43 -0.53 11.06
CA VAL A 11 -49.06 -0.74 12.48
C VAL A 11 -47.92 0.19 12.91
N GLN A 12 -46.94 0.44 12.04
CA GLN A 12 -45.87 1.42 12.32
C GLN A 12 -46.41 2.86 12.35
N PHE A 13 -47.41 3.17 11.52
CA PHE A 13 -48.04 4.48 11.48
C PHE A 13 -48.88 4.75 12.74
N GLU A 14 -49.66 3.79 13.23
CA GLU A 14 -50.38 3.89 14.51
C GLU A 14 -49.41 4.02 15.70
N GLY A 15 -48.28 3.29 15.67
CA GLY A 15 -47.22 3.39 16.68
C GLY A 15 -46.56 4.77 16.72
N MET A 16 -46.25 5.36 15.56
CA MET A 16 -45.68 6.71 15.46
C MET A 16 -46.68 7.79 15.88
N VAL A 17 -47.95 7.67 15.50
CA VAL A 17 -48.99 8.63 15.89
C VAL A 17 -49.27 8.56 17.40
N SER A 18 -49.27 7.37 18.00
CA SER A 18 -49.40 7.20 19.45
C SER A 18 -48.18 7.76 20.21
N PHE A 19 -46.96 7.59 19.69
CA PHE A 19 -45.74 8.11 20.32
C PHE A 19 -45.64 9.64 20.22
N CYS A 20 -46.00 10.23 19.09
CA CYS A 20 -46.00 11.68 18.90
C CYS A 20 -47.15 12.37 19.67
N SER A 21 -48.31 11.72 19.81
CA SER A 21 -49.45 12.30 20.55
C SER A 21 -49.23 12.28 22.07
N GLN A 22 -48.56 11.28 22.63
CA GLN A 22 -48.37 11.18 24.09
C GLN A 22 -47.18 11.98 24.63
N HIS A 23 -46.09 12.13 23.88
CA HIS A 23 -44.88 12.78 24.42
C HIS A 23 -44.78 14.29 24.18
N TRP A 24 -45.51 14.84 23.18
CA TRP A 24 -45.39 16.26 22.80
C TRP A 24 -46.58 17.13 23.25
N ILE A 25 -47.78 16.55 23.36
CA ILE A 25 -48.99 17.28 23.77
C ILE A 25 -48.90 17.74 25.24
N MET A 26 -48.24 17.00 26.12
CA MET A 26 -48.09 17.41 27.53
C MET A 26 -47.07 18.54 27.75
N SER A 27 -46.13 18.77 26.83
CA SER A 27 -45.09 19.81 27.01
C SER A 27 -45.52 21.20 26.54
N SER A 28 -46.52 21.31 25.66
CA SER A 28 -46.84 22.58 24.98
C SER A 28 -48.26 23.09 25.26
N VAL A 29 -49.16 22.27 25.82
CA VAL A 29 -50.53 22.68 26.18
C VAL A 29 -50.62 23.31 27.59
N LEU A 30 -49.55 23.25 28.38
CA LEU A 30 -49.52 23.84 29.73
C LEU A 30 -49.16 25.34 29.80
N GLN A 31 -48.95 26.03 28.67
CA GLN A 31 -48.49 27.43 28.71
C GLN A 31 -49.49 28.53 28.31
N ASP A 32 -50.57 28.28 27.56
CA ASP A 32 -51.71 29.23 27.50
C ASP A 32 -52.90 28.66 26.68
N PRO A 33 -54.05 28.32 27.28
CA PRO A 33 -55.18 27.73 26.54
C PRO A 33 -56.05 28.73 25.76
N ARG A 34 -55.66 30.02 25.64
CA ARG A 34 -56.50 31.05 24.97
C ARG A 34 -55.89 31.71 23.73
N SER A 35 -54.71 31.30 23.26
CA SER A 35 -54.11 31.88 22.06
C SER A 35 -54.59 31.19 20.77
N THR A 36 -55.59 31.78 20.12
CA THR A 36 -56.10 31.37 18.80
C THR A 36 -55.05 31.42 17.68
N LYS A 37 -53.95 32.14 17.89
CA LYS A 37 -52.85 32.27 16.91
C LYS A 37 -52.03 30.98 16.77
N TYR A 38 -51.89 30.17 17.82
CA TYR A 38 -51.13 28.93 17.74
C TYR A 38 -51.90 27.80 17.07
N VAL A 39 -53.21 27.72 17.31
CA VAL A 39 -54.09 26.71 16.69
C VAL A 39 -54.15 26.90 15.17
N ALA A 40 -54.20 28.15 14.70
CA ALA A 40 -54.20 28.47 13.27
C ALA A 40 -52.87 28.06 12.59
N SER A 41 -51.73 28.42 13.17
CA SER A 41 -50.41 28.04 12.62
C SER A 41 -50.17 26.52 12.65
N PHE A 42 -50.68 25.81 13.66
CA PHE A 42 -50.55 24.35 13.75
C PHE A 42 -51.40 23.64 12.69
N SER A 43 -52.61 24.14 12.43
CA SER A 43 -53.48 23.61 11.36
C SER A 43 -52.89 23.81 9.96
N ALA A 44 -52.23 24.95 9.74
CA ALA A 44 -51.56 25.26 8.47
C ALA A 44 -50.35 24.36 8.22
N ALA A 45 -49.54 24.07 9.25
CA ALA A 45 -48.38 23.18 9.14
C ALA A 45 -48.78 21.73 8.82
N PHE A 46 -49.84 21.22 9.45
CA PHE A 46 -50.35 19.87 9.16
C PHE A 46 -50.92 19.75 7.75
N LEU A 47 -51.63 20.77 7.27
CA LEU A 47 -52.10 20.83 5.88
C LEU A 47 -50.93 20.83 4.88
N LEU A 48 -49.87 21.59 5.16
CA LEU A 48 -48.69 21.64 4.30
C LEU A 48 -47.98 20.28 4.19
N VAL A 49 -47.79 19.59 5.32
CA VAL A 49 -47.18 18.25 5.34
C VAL A 49 -48.08 17.23 4.63
N GLY A 50 -49.41 17.30 4.84
CA GLY A 50 -50.38 16.45 4.15
C GLY A 50 -50.35 16.64 2.63
N VAL A 51 -50.29 17.88 2.15
CA VAL A 51 -50.18 18.20 0.71
C VAL A 51 -48.86 17.70 0.14
N LEU A 52 -47.75 17.82 0.86
CA LEU A 52 -46.43 17.36 0.39
C LEU A 52 -46.38 15.83 0.24
N VAL A 53 -46.94 15.09 1.20
CA VAL A 53 -47.06 13.63 1.14
C VAL A 53 -47.98 13.20 0.00
N LEU A 54 -49.06 13.93 -0.25
CA LEU A 54 -49.95 13.67 -1.38
C LEU A 54 -49.22 13.87 -2.72
N LEU A 55 -48.44 14.96 -2.87
CA LEU A 55 -47.68 15.25 -4.09
C LEU A 55 -46.59 14.21 -4.38
N VAL A 56 -45.88 13.73 -3.35
CA VAL A 56 -44.89 12.65 -3.50
C VAL A 56 -45.55 11.34 -3.92
N ASN A 57 -46.72 11.00 -3.36
CA ASN A 57 -47.47 9.81 -3.76
C ASN A 57 -48.03 9.93 -5.19
N VAL A 58 -48.53 11.10 -5.59
CA VAL A 58 -48.97 11.34 -6.97
C VAL A 58 -47.79 11.22 -7.95
N ALA A 59 -46.61 11.74 -7.60
CA ALA A 59 -45.40 11.62 -8.44
C ALA A 59 -44.92 10.16 -8.60
N LEU A 60 -45.07 9.33 -7.57
CA LEU A 60 -44.72 7.90 -7.62
C LEU A 60 -45.77 7.06 -8.37
N VAL A 61 -47.04 7.48 -8.38
CA VAL A 61 -48.13 6.78 -9.10
C VAL A 61 -48.19 7.18 -10.58
N TRP A 62 -47.71 8.38 -10.95
CA TRP A 62 -47.76 8.91 -12.32
C TRP A 62 -46.47 8.76 -13.14
N THR A 63 -45.45 8.06 -12.64
CA THR A 63 -44.23 7.77 -13.41
C THR A 63 -44.12 6.29 -13.81
N PRO A 64 -44.83 5.85 -14.87
CA PRO A 64 -44.49 4.59 -15.52
C PRO A 64 -43.29 4.79 -16.46
N SER A 65 -42.31 3.89 -16.36
CA SER A 65 -41.35 3.49 -17.39
C SER A 65 -40.24 4.47 -17.82
N LEU A 66 -39.09 4.40 -17.14
CA LEU A 66 -37.76 4.64 -17.73
C LEU A 66 -36.77 3.49 -17.47
N TRP A 67 -37.30 2.27 -17.40
CA TRP A 67 -36.47 1.06 -17.33
C TRP A 67 -37.04 0.02 -18.28
N HIS A 68 -36.80 0.21 -19.59
CA HIS A 68 -36.61 -0.85 -20.59
C HIS A 68 -36.54 -0.26 -22.01
N LEU A 69 -35.33 -0.04 -22.51
CA LEU A 69 -34.94 -0.15 -23.92
C LEU A 69 -33.42 -0.34 -23.90
N LYS A 70 -32.87 -1.56 -24.01
CA LYS A 70 -32.72 -2.25 -25.29
C LYS A 70 -32.32 -3.71 -25.04
N GLN A 71 -33.14 -4.66 -25.50
CA GLN A 71 -32.76 -6.06 -25.72
C GLN A 71 -32.79 -6.39 -27.21
N ARG A 72 -32.04 -7.45 -27.55
CA ARG A 72 -32.03 -8.32 -28.76
C ARG A 72 -30.93 -8.01 -29.80
N GLY A 73 -30.22 -9.01 -30.33
CA GLY A 73 -30.27 -10.49 -30.22
C GLY A 73 -28.85 -11.07 -30.44
N THR A 74 -28.57 -12.38 -30.37
CA THR A 74 -29.36 -13.55 -30.78
C THR A 74 -28.77 -14.85 -30.19
N SER A 75 -29.67 -15.74 -29.72
CA SER A 75 -29.67 -17.23 -29.75
C SER A 75 -28.38 -18.07 -29.61
N ALA A 76 -28.32 -18.92 -28.58
CA ALA A 76 -28.05 -20.38 -28.66
C ALA A 76 -28.27 -21.09 -27.30
N SER A 77 -28.66 -22.36 -27.35
CA SER A 77 -29.07 -23.33 -26.32
C SER A 77 -28.06 -23.68 -25.20
N PRO A 78 -28.49 -24.29 -24.07
CA PRO A 78 -27.64 -24.49 -22.89
C PRO A 78 -26.75 -25.72 -23.06
N GLN A 79 -25.46 -25.51 -23.28
CA GLN A 79 -24.45 -26.54 -23.08
C GLN A 79 -23.81 -26.38 -21.69
N GLN A 80 -23.70 -27.50 -21.00
CA GLN A 80 -23.02 -27.67 -19.72
C GLN A 80 -21.62 -27.04 -19.78
N LEU A 81 -21.41 -25.98 -19.00
CA LEU A 81 -20.09 -25.40 -18.78
C LEU A 81 -19.33 -26.26 -17.77
N VAL A 82 -18.52 -27.17 -18.30
CA VAL A 82 -17.32 -27.70 -17.64
C VAL A 82 -16.42 -26.51 -17.30
N PRO A 83 -15.80 -26.43 -16.10
CA PRO A 83 -15.00 -25.28 -15.72
C PRO A 83 -13.72 -25.22 -16.58
N THR A 84 -13.72 -24.33 -17.57
CA THR A 84 -12.51 -23.98 -18.32
C THR A 84 -11.62 -23.16 -17.40
N HIS A 85 -10.42 -23.68 -17.14
CA HIS A 85 -9.31 -22.95 -16.53
C HIS A 85 -9.18 -21.56 -17.19
N LEU A 86 -9.42 -20.50 -16.42
CA LEU A 86 -9.10 -19.15 -16.82
C LEU A 86 -7.57 -19.01 -16.81
N GLU A 87 -6.93 -19.18 -17.97
CA GLU A 87 -5.57 -18.73 -18.17
C GLU A 87 -5.58 -17.20 -18.15
N LEU A 88 -5.40 -16.63 -16.96
CA LEU A 88 -5.07 -15.21 -16.80
C LEU A 88 -3.72 -14.99 -17.48
N SER A 89 -3.69 -14.27 -18.60
CA SER A 89 -2.43 -13.79 -19.20
C SER A 89 -2.27 -12.28 -18.97
N PRO A 90 -1.73 -11.87 -17.79
CA PRO A 90 -1.33 -10.49 -17.51
C PRO A 90 0.14 -10.24 -17.88
N TYR A 91 0.48 -8.95 -18.09
CA TYR A 91 1.77 -8.38 -18.51
C TYR A 91 2.72 -9.35 -19.26
N LEU A 92 2.60 -9.38 -20.58
CA LEU A 92 3.64 -9.92 -21.47
C LEU A 92 4.85 -8.99 -21.40
N GLY A 93 5.78 -9.27 -20.48
CA GLY A 93 7.11 -8.64 -20.51
C GLY A 93 7.68 -8.73 -21.93
N ARG A 94 8.37 -7.68 -22.40
CA ARG A 94 8.99 -7.58 -23.74
C ARG A 94 10.06 -8.65 -24.05
N THR A 95 10.17 -9.70 -23.25
CA THR A 95 11.07 -10.84 -23.44
C THR A 95 10.30 -12.10 -23.08
N GLN A 96 9.81 -12.80 -24.12
CA GLN A 96 9.17 -14.10 -23.98
C GLN A 96 10.14 -15.08 -23.30
N LEU A 97 9.79 -15.55 -22.11
CA LEU A 97 10.29 -16.85 -21.63
C LEU A 97 9.65 -17.89 -22.55
N SER A 98 10.46 -18.69 -23.24
CA SER A 98 9.98 -19.72 -24.15
C SER A 98 9.02 -20.66 -23.42
N ALA A 99 7.96 -21.06 -24.11
CA ALA A 99 6.90 -21.94 -23.64
C ALA A 99 7.46 -23.31 -23.23
N GLY A 100 7.85 -23.42 -21.97
CA GLY A 100 8.09 -24.66 -21.25
C GLY A 100 7.66 -24.40 -19.81
N ALA A 101 6.62 -25.10 -19.36
CA ALA A 101 5.98 -24.91 -18.05
C ALA A 101 6.95 -25.17 -16.88
N ARG A 102 7.83 -24.21 -16.58
CA ARG A 102 8.50 -24.12 -15.29
C ARG A 102 7.55 -23.39 -14.34
N ARG A 103 7.10 -24.11 -13.31
CA ARG A 103 6.39 -23.52 -12.16
C ARG A 103 7.26 -22.38 -11.61
N LEU A 104 6.68 -21.20 -11.39
CA LEU A 104 7.41 -20.08 -10.81
C LEU A 104 7.95 -20.48 -9.43
N PRO A 105 9.18 -20.06 -9.08
CA PRO A 105 9.80 -20.49 -7.84
C PRO A 105 9.05 -19.93 -6.63
N ASN A 106 8.81 -20.78 -5.62
CA ASN A 106 8.25 -20.31 -4.37
C ASN A 106 9.35 -19.66 -3.52
N PHE A 107 9.23 -18.37 -3.21
CA PHE A 107 10.27 -17.63 -2.50
C PHE A 107 10.13 -17.60 -0.98
N LEU A 108 9.04 -18.15 -0.43
CA LEU A 108 8.93 -18.42 1.01
C LEU A 108 9.42 -19.85 1.29
N PRO A 109 10.13 -20.09 2.41
CA PRO A 109 10.55 -21.43 2.80
C PRO A 109 9.34 -22.32 3.10
N ASP A 110 9.47 -23.62 2.85
CA ASP A 110 8.48 -24.61 3.27
C ASP A 110 8.53 -24.78 4.80
N SER A 111 7.44 -25.20 5.42
CA SER A 111 7.33 -25.26 6.89
C SER A 111 8.37 -26.17 7.57
N GLY A 112 8.89 -27.17 6.84
CA GLY A 112 9.97 -28.06 7.32
C GLY A 112 11.38 -27.50 7.14
N ASP A 113 11.59 -26.52 6.25
CA ASP A 113 12.91 -25.90 6.02
C ASP A 113 13.29 -24.89 7.13
N LEU A 114 12.35 -24.56 8.01
CA LEU A 114 12.55 -23.63 9.13
C LEU A 114 13.28 -24.27 10.32
N GLU A 115 13.52 -25.60 10.32
CA GLU A 115 14.26 -26.28 11.39
C GLU A 115 15.80 -26.13 11.27
N VAL A 116 16.46 -26.19 12.42
CA VAL A 116 17.73 -25.52 12.77
C VAL A 116 18.95 -25.94 11.92
N THR A 117 19.76 -24.94 11.53
CA THR A 117 21.21 -25.08 11.38
C THR A 117 21.88 -23.81 11.92
N GLU A 118 22.67 -23.95 12.98
CA GLU A 118 23.40 -22.85 13.61
C GLU A 118 24.53 -22.35 12.71
N GLU A 119 24.54 -21.06 12.39
CA GLU A 119 25.75 -20.33 12.00
C GLU A 119 25.51 -18.81 12.18
N GLY A 120 26.31 -18.21 13.07
CA GLY A 120 26.19 -16.82 13.50
C GLY A 120 26.90 -15.83 12.57
N VAL A 121 26.45 -14.57 12.58
CA VAL A 121 27.15 -13.43 11.96
C VAL A 121 26.96 -12.17 12.81
N ALA A 122 28.04 -11.39 12.91
CA ALA A 122 28.26 -10.26 13.80
C ALA A 122 27.60 -8.93 13.36
N ASP A 123 27.36 -8.08 14.37
CA ASP A 123 26.82 -6.71 14.31
C ASP A 123 27.81 -5.66 13.77
N VAL A 124 27.32 -4.69 12.99
CA VAL A 124 28.00 -3.40 12.81
C VAL A 124 27.02 -2.21 12.64
N PHE A 125 27.29 -1.14 13.42
CA PHE A 125 26.88 0.29 13.31
C PHE A 125 25.60 0.86 14.00
N VAL A 126 25.83 1.38 15.22
CA VAL A 126 25.74 2.77 15.75
C VAL A 126 24.90 3.88 15.05
N HIS A 127 23.96 4.44 15.85
CA HIS A 127 23.45 5.82 16.06
C HIS A 127 23.15 6.75 14.87
N LEU A 128 21.89 7.18 14.78
CA LEU A 128 21.41 8.33 14.00
C LEU A 128 20.72 9.37 14.92
N PRO A 129 20.86 10.67 14.63
CA PRO A 129 20.31 11.74 15.47
C PRO A 129 18.79 11.87 15.31
N LYS A 130 18.13 12.28 16.40
CA LYS A 130 16.69 12.53 16.47
C LYS A 130 16.31 13.78 15.67
N ARG A 131 15.37 13.64 14.73
CA ARG A 131 14.75 14.77 14.02
C ARG A 131 13.88 15.56 15.00
N ARG A 132 14.15 16.86 15.11
CA ARG A 132 13.41 17.80 15.96
C ARG A 132 12.05 18.09 15.32
N LYS A 133 10.97 18.03 16.09
CA LYS A 133 9.66 18.56 15.69
C LYS A 133 9.84 20.05 15.34
N VAL A 134 9.46 20.42 14.13
CA VAL A 134 9.27 21.84 13.78
C VAL A 134 7.89 22.21 14.33
N PRO A 135 7.78 23.21 15.22
CA PRO A 135 6.48 23.67 15.70
C PRO A 135 5.74 24.41 14.58
N ASP A 136 4.42 24.26 14.55
CA ASP A 136 3.51 25.17 13.87
C ASP A 136 3.77 26.59 14.36
N ASN A 137 4.46 27.38 13.55
CA ASN A 137 4.54 28.82 13.67
C ASN A 137 4.15 29.39 12.30
N ASP A 138 3.29 30.40 12.33
CA ASP A 138 2.74 31.11 11.17
C ASP A 138 3.73 31.17 10.00
N VAL A 139 3.31 30.65 8.85
CA VAL A 139 4.07 30.56 7.60
C VAL A 139 4.67 31.93 7.27
N ASN A 140 5.99 32.09 7.44
CA ASN A 140 6.72 33.31 7.07
C ASN A 140 6.94 33.36 5.55
N GLU A 141 5.87 33.50 4.77
CA GLU A 141 5.93 33.59 3.30
C GLU A 141 6.95 34.65 2.84
N ALA A 142 7.03 35.78 3.54
CA ALA A 142 8.00 36.84 3.27
C ALA A 142 9.47 36.38 3.46
N GLU A 143 9.75 35.56 4.46
CA GLU A 143 11.08 35.00 4.72
C GLU A 143 11.43 33.91 3.69
N ALA A 144 10.45 33.09 3.30
CA ALA A 144 10.59 32.09 2.26
C ALA A 144 10.96 32.73 0.91
N LEU A 145 10.25 33.79 0.52
CA LEU A 145 10.53 34.57 -0.69
C LEU A 145 11.88 35.30 -0.62
N THR A 146 12.27 35.78 0.56
CA THR A 146 13.60 36.39 0.76
C THR A 146 14.72 35.34 0.59
N SER A 147 14.52 34.14 1.14
CA SER A 147 15.42 33.00 0.96
C SER A 147 15.51 32.58 -0.51
N LEU A 148 14.39 32.58 -1.24
CA LEU A 148 14.35 32.29 -2.67
C LEU A 148 15.17 33.30 -3.49
N ARG A 149 15.00 34.60 -3.24
CA ARG A 149 15.79 35.66 -3.90
C ARG A 149 17.28 35.50 -3.64
N ALA A 150 17.65 35.16 -2.40
CA ALA A 150 19.03 34.86 -2.05
C ALA A 150 19.55 33.62 -2.80
N ALA A 151 18.74 32.57 -2.94
CA ALA A 151 19.09 31.36 -3.69
C ALA A 151 19.35 31.66 -5.18
N ARG A 152 18.48 32.45 -5.82
CA ARG A 152 18.67 32.92 -7.21
C ARG A 152 19.99 33.66 -7.36
N HIS A 153 20.25 34.62 -6.47
CA HIS A 153 21.48 35.41 -6.51
C HIS A 153 22.74 34.53 -6.33
N MET A 154 22.71 33.56 -5.40
CA MET A 154 23.84 32.63 -5.23
C MET A 154 24.04 31.72 -6.44
N THR A 155 22.97 31.35 -7.13
CA THR A 155 23.03 30.57 -8.38
C THR A 155 23.72 31.37 -9.49
N GLN A 156 23.36 32.64 -9.65
CA GLN A 156 24.01 33.56 -10.60
C GLN A 156 25.50 33.77 -10.31
N LEU A 157 25.88 33.76 -9.03
CA LEU A 157 27.28 33.85 -8.59
C LEU A 157 28.05 32.51 -8.74
N GLY A 158 27.41 31.44 -9.23
CA GLY A 158 28.01 30.10 -9.35
C GLY A 158 28.23 29.39 -8.00
N LYS A 159 27.68 29.91 -6.89
CA LYS A 159 27.83 29.33 -5.54
C LYS A 159 26.75 28.27 -5.28
N LEU A 160 26.83 27.17 -6.03
CA LEU A 160 25.77 26.15 -6.12
C LEU A 160 25.41 25.50 -4.76
N GLU A 161 26.39 25.18 -3.92
CA GLU A 161 26.11 24.58 -2.60
C GLU A 161 25.33 25.52 -1.66
N LYS A 162 25.64 26.82 -1.72
CA LYS A 162 24.92 27.83 -0.92
C LYS A 162 23.51 28.03 -1.47
N ALA A 163 23.36 28.06 -2.79
CA ALA A 163 22.06 28.12 -3.44
C ALA A 163 21.17 26.92 -3.03
N LEU A 164 21.71 25.69 -3.06
CA LEU A 164 20.99 24.50 -2.63
C LEU A 164 20.46 24.60 -1.20
N LYS A 165 21.30 25.03 -0.25
CA LYS A 165 20.88 25.20 1.15
C LYS A 165 19.79 26.27 1.29
N LEU A 166 19.88 27.35 0.52
CA LEU A 166 18.87 28.42 0.53
C LEU A 166 17.54 27.96 -0.10
N PHE A 167 17.56 27.17 -1.18
CA PHE A 167 16.35 26.55 -1.72
C PHE A 167 15.69 25.60 -0.72
N GLN A 168 16.49 24.76 -0.06
CA GLN A 168 15.98 23.86 0.99
C GLN A 168 15.40 24.63 2.19
N HIS A 169 16.02 25.75 2.56
CA HIS A 169 15.51 26.64 3.60
C HIS A 169 14.18 27.28 3.20
N ALA A 170 14.10 27.82 1.97
CA ALA A 170 12.87 28.41 1.44
C ALA A 170 11.72 27.40 1.42
N LEU A 171 12.01 26.16 0.99
CA LEU A 171 11.03 25.06 0.98
C LEU A 171 10.62 24.61 2.39
N MET A 172 11.49 24.73 3.39
CA MET A 172 11.15 24.42 4.78
C MET A 172 10.21 25.46 5.38
N LEU A 173 10.34 26.72 4.97
CA LEU A 173 9.50 27.83 5.43
C LEU A 173 8.11 27.83 4.78
N ASP A 174 8.02 27.56 3.47
CA ASP A 174 6.75 27.35 2.77
C ASP A 174 6.87 26.14 1.82
N PRO A 175 6.48 24.94 2.29
CA PRO A 175 6.57 23.70 1.51
C PRO A 175 5.66 23.63 0.28
N SER A 176 4.65 24.49 0.21
CA SER A 176 3.57 24.47 -0.79
C SER A 176 3.67 25.59 -1.83
N HIS A 177 4.66 26.49 -1.67
CA HIS A 177 4.82 27.64 -2.55
C HIS A 177 5.24 27.24 -3.97
N ALA A 178 4.38 27.51 -4.95
CA ALA A 178 4.60 27.05 -6.31
C ALA A 178 5.83 27.69 -7.00
N ASP A 179 6.18 28.95 -6.68
CA ASP A 179 7.35 29.62 -7.28
C ASP A 179 8.68 29.04 -6.73
N ILE A 180 8.73 28.76 -5.42
CA ILE A 180 9.90 28.15 -4.75
C ILE A 180 10.12 26.75 -5.32
N LEU A 181 9.05 25.96 -5.43
CA LEU A 181 9.08 24.62 -6.01
C LEU A 181 9.57 24.65 -7.46
N THR A 182 9.03 25.55 -8.29
CA THR A 182 9.38 25.64 -9.70
C THR A 182 10.85 26.01 -9.89
N GLU A 183 11.33 27.05 -9.21
CA GLU A 183 12.72 27.47 -9.37
C GLU A 183 13.72 26.52 -8.74
N TYR A 184 13.35 25.87 -7.65
CA TYR A 184 14.16 24.80 -7.10
C TYR A 184 14.25 23.62 -8.08
N GLY A 185 13.14 23.27 -8.75
CA GLY A 185 13.13 22.28 -9.83
C GLY A 185 14.07 22.66 -10.98
N GLU A 186 14.04 23.92 -11.42
CA GLU A 186 14.95 24.41 -12.47
C GLU A 186 16.42 24.36 -12.04
N PHE A 187 16.70 24.68 -10.78
CA PHE A 187 18.05 24.55 -10.23
C PHE A 187 18.53 23.09 -10.22
N LEU A 188 17.68 22.16 -9.79
CA LEU A 188 17.98 20.72 -9.78
C LEU A 188 18.25 20.18 -11.19
N GLU A 189 17.46 20.62 -12.16
CA GLU A 189 17.64 20.21 -13.54
C GLU A 189 18.95 20.74 -14.14
N ASN A 190 19.17 22.06 -14.07
CA ASN A 190 20.26 22.72 -14.78
C ASN A 190 21.62 22.47 -14.13
N HIS A 191 21.67 22.28 -12.81
CA HIS A 191 22.93 22.20 -12.06
C HIS A 191 23.21 20.84 -11.43
N GLN A 192 22.19 20.05 -11.10
CA GLN A 192 22.37 18.71 -10.52
C GLN A 192 22.04 17.56 -11.48
N GLN A 193 21.43 17.86 -12.64
CA GLN A 193 20.92 16.87 -13.59
C GLN A 193 19.94 15.86 -12.94
N ASP A 194 19.26 16.27 -11.86
CA ASP A 194 18.29 15.44 -11.14
C ASP A 194 16.88 15.68 -11.67
N PHE A 195 16.61 15.11 -12.86
CA PHE A 195 15.33 15.25 -13.55
C PHE A 195 14.15 14.68 -12.75
N ILE A 196 14.39 13.65 -11.93
CA ILE A 196 13.33 13.00 -11.14
C ILE A 196 12.85 13.93 -10.04
N LYS A 197 13.79 14.53 -9.27
CA LYS A 197 13.41 15.50 -8.25
C LYS A 197 12.87 16.78 -8.85
N ALA A 198 13.41 17.24 -9.98
CA ALA A 198 12.89 18.41 -10.69
C ALA A 198 11.42 18.22 -11.10
N ASP A 199 11.09 17.12 -11.77
CA ASP A 199 9.73 16.78 -12.18
C ASP A 199 8.76 16.67 -11.00
N HIS A 200 9.25 16.11 -9.88
CA HIS A 200 8.49 16.05 -8.66
C HIS A 200 8.17 17.44 -8.08
N MET A 201 9.14 18.37 -8.07
CA MET A 201 8.91 19.75 -7.66
C MET A 201 7.88 20.45 -8.55
N TYR A 202 7.96 20.28 -9.88
CA TYR A 202 6.97 20.83 -10.81
C TYR A 202 5.58 20.23 -10.58
N THR A 203 5.50 18.94 -10.28
CA THR A 203 4.24 18.27 -9.98
C THR A 203 3.61 18.82 -8.70
N ARG A 204 4.40 19.01 -7.63
CA ARG A 204 3.92 19.64 -6.39
C ARG A 204 3.49 21.09 -6.59
N ALA A 205 4.22 21.85 -7.41
CA ALA A 205 3.84 23.22 -7.76
C ALA A 205 2.46 23.26 -8.43
N LEU A 206 2.16 22.31 -9.30
CA LEU A 206 0.87 22.23 -10.02
C LEU A 206 -0.28 21.68 -9.17
N VAL A 207 0.00 20.87 -8.16
CA VAL A 207 -1.01 20.49 -7.16
C VAL A 207 -1.47 21.72 -6.38
N SER A 208 -0.52 22.57 -5.96
CA SER A 208 -0.78 23.81 -5.24
C SER A 208 -1.43 24.88 -6.13
N ARG A 209 -0.89 25.08 -7.34
CA ARG A 209 -1.35 26.07 -8.32
C ARG A 209 -1.43 25.47 -9.73
N PRO A 210 -2.60 24.94 -10.13
CA PRO A 210 -2.77 24.26 -11.42
C PRO A 210 -2.51 25.12 -12.66
N ASP A 211 -2.70 26.44 -12.56
CA ASP A 211 -2.54 27.43 -13.63
C ASP A 211 -1.10 28.01 -13.72
N HIS A 212 -0.14 27.49 -12.94
CA HIS A 212 1.24 27.95 -12.97
C HIS A 212 1.93 27.63 -14.30
N SER A 213 2.01 28.62 -15.19
CA SER A 213 2.53 28.49 -16.56
C SER A 213 3.93 27.89 -16.65
N GLN A 214 4.89 28.40 -15.86
CA GLN A 214 6.28 27.91 -15.88
C GLN A 214 6.39 26.44 -15.44
N ALA A 215 5.71 26.05 -14.36
CA ALA A 215 5.67 24.67 -13.89
C ALA A 215 5.05 23.72 -14.92
N LEU A 216 4.00 24.15 -15.64
CA LEU A 216 3.38 23.37 -16.72
C LEU A 216 4.38 23.10 -17.85
N VAL A 217 5.06 24.14 -18.34
CA VAL A 217 6.03 24.03 -19.44
C VAL A 217 7.21 23.14 -19.03
N ASN A 218 7.75 23.34 -17.84
CA ASN A 218 8.85 22.54 -17.33
C ASN A 218 8.45 21.07 -17.15
N ARG A 219 7.28 20.80 -16.57
CA ARG A 219 6.76 19.43 -16.41
C ARG A 219 6.52 18.75 -17.75
N GLN A 220 5.98 19.44 -18.74
CA GLN A 220 5.76 18.89 -20.08
C GLN A 220 7.07 18.41 -20.71
N ARG A 221 8.19 19.10 -20.41
CA ARG A 221 9.52 18.72 -20.86
C ARG A 221 10.15 17.59 -20.03
N THR A 222 10.01 17.61 -18.71
CA THR A 222 10.63 16.60 -17.83
C THR A 222 9.90 15.27 -17.78
N LEU A 223 8.57 15.27 -17.92
CA LEU A 223 7.74 14.07 -17.83
C LEU A 223 8.20 12.92 -18.73
N PRO A 224 8.40 13.09 -20.06
CA PRO A 224 8.84 11.98 -20.92
C PRO A 224 10.25 11.48 -20.58
N VAL A 225 11.12 12.36 -20.06
CA VAL A 225 12.47 11.98 -19.61
C VAL A 225 12.37 11.09 -18.38
N VAL A 226 11.55 11.48 -17.40
CA VAL A 226 11.35 10.73 -16.16
C VAL A 226 10.65 9.40 -16.42
N GLU A 227 9.63 9.36 -17.28
CA GLU A 227 8.98 8.10 -17.68
C GLU A 227 9.98 7.11 -18.29
N LYS A 228 10.89 7.59 -19.13
CA LYS A 228 11.96 6.76 -19.71
C LYS A 228 12.97 6.27 -18.67
N LEU A 229 13.29 7.08 -17.67
CA LEU A 229 14.16 6.68 -16.56
C LEU A 229 13.50 5.59 -15.70
N ASP A 230 12.20 5.76 -15.40
CA ASP A 230 11.39 4.78 -14.66
C ASP A 230 11.29 3.46 -15.44
N GLU A 231 10.98 3.50 -16.75
CA GLU A 231 10.93 2.30 -17.61
C GLU A 231 12.29 1.58 -17.65
N LYS A 232 13.40 2.32 -17.69
CA LYS A 232 14.75 1.76 -17.67
C LYS A 232 15.06 1.05 -16.35
N GLN A 233 14.61 1.59 -15.22
CA GLN A 233 14.76 0.94 -13.91
C GLN A 233 13.93 -0.35 -13.86
N LEU A 234 12.67 -0.31 -14.27
CA LEU A 234 11.78 -1.48 -14.30
C LEU A 234 12.32 -2.59 -15.21
N THR A 235 12.83 -2.22 -16.40
CA THR A 235 13.47 -3.18 -17.33
C THR A 235 14.71 -3.84 -16.71
N ARG A 236 15.49 -3.11 -15.91
CA ARG A 236 16.65 -3.66 -15.20
C ARG A 236 16.23 -4.66 -14.12
N ILE A 237 15.18 -4.33 -13.38
CA ILE A 237 14.57 -5.21 -12.37
C ILE A 237 14.06 -6.50 -13.03
N ASP A 238 13.38 -6.40 -14.17
CA ASP A 238 12.90 -7.57 -14.92
C ASP A 238 14.03 -8.51 -15.32
N LYS A 239 15.15 -7.97 -15.84
CA LYS A 239 16.32 -8.78 -16.17
C LYS A 239 16.85 -9.53 -14.95
N LYS A 240 17.01 -8.85 -13.80
CA LYS A 240 17.47 -9.47 -12.55
C LYS A 240 16.53 -10.57 -12.07
N ARG A 241 15.21 -10.33 -12.11
CA ARG A 241 14.19 -11.33 -11.80
C ARG A 241 14.29 -12.56 -12.71
N LEU A 242 14.44 -12.35 -14.02
CA LEU A 242 14.58 -13.46 -14.98
C LEU A 242 15.81 -14.32 -14.67
N PHE A 243 16.95 -13.73 -14.33
CA PHE A 243 18.12 -14.48 -13.89
C PHE A 243 17.86 -15.28 -12.62
N LEU A 244 17.21 -14.68 -11.61
CA LEU A 244 16.91 -15.36 -10.36
C LEU A 244 15.99 -16.56 -10.56
N VAL A 245 14.96 -16.43 -11.41
CA VAL A 245 14.00 -17.51 -11.72
C VAL A 245 14.64 -18.68 -12.47
N GLN A 246 15.77 -18.46 -13.15
CA GLN A 246 16.49 -19.55 -13.83
C GLN A 246 17.28 -20.44 -12.86
N ILE A 247 17.54 -19.98 -11.64
CA ILE A 247 18.28 -20.74 -10.63
C ILE A 247 17.41 -21.92 -10.15
N PRO A 248 17.93 -23.17 -10.14
CA PRO A 248 17.17 -24.33 -9.68
C PRO A 248 16.70 -24.17 -8.22
N GLU A 249 15.45 -24.56 -7.93
CA GLU A 249 14.89 -24.48 -6.57
C GLU A 249 15.65 -25.32 -5.54
N GLY A 250 16.31 -26.39 -6.00
CA GLY A 250 17.14 -27.26 -5.17
C GLY A 250 18.51 -26.66 -4.80
N ASP A 251 18.90 -25.50 -5.33
CA ASP A 251 20.20 -24.91 -5.00
C ASP A 251 20.28 -24.57 -3.50
N PRO A 252 21.29 -25.10 -2.77
CA PRO A 252 21.41 -24.89 -1.33
C PRO A 252 21.54 -23.43 -0.92
N SER A 253 22.16 -22.58 -1.76
CA SER A 253 22.36 -21.16 -1.45
C SER A 253 21.06 -20.39 -1.63
N LEU A 254 20.29 -20.73 -2.65
CA LEU A 254 18.94 -20.19 -2.82
C LEU A 254 18.04 -20.58 -1.65
N LYS A 255 18.08 -21.83 -1.18
CA LYS A 255 17.32 -22.27 0.01
C LYS A 255 17.73 -21.51 1.28
N ARG A 256 19.04 -21.41 1.55
CA ARG A 256 19.57 -20.63 2.68
C ARG A 256 19.11 -19.17 2.62
N MET A 257 19.16 -18.56 1.43
CA MET A 257 18.71 -17.18 1.23
C MET A 257 17.21 -17.00 1.45
N LYS A 258 16.36 -17.92 0.94
CA LYS A 258 14.90 -17.87 1.20
C LYS A 258 14.60 -17.93 2.70
N LYS A 259 15.29 -18.80 3.44
CA LYS A 259 15.16 -18.91 4.90
C LYS A 259 15.60 -17.62 5.61
N GLU A 260 16.76 -17.08 5.25
CA GLU A 260 17.25 -15.82 5.83
C GLU A 260 16.30 -14.65 5.56
N ALA A 261 15.86 -14.51 4.30
CA ALA A 261 14.93 -13.46 3.89
C ALA A 261 13.59 -13.53 4.64
N TYR A 262 13.13 -14.73 5.00
CA TYR A 262 11.91 -14.92 5.79
C TYR A 262 12.00 -14.22 7.15
N PHE A 263 13.08 -14.46 7.91
CA PHE A 263 13.28 -13.81 9.21
C PHE A 263 13.52 -12.31 9.07
N GLN A 264 14.28 -11.89 8.06
CA GLN A 264 14.51 -10.47 7.80
C GLN A 264 13.22 -9.73 7.45
N HIS A 265 12.35 -10.33 6.66
CA HIS A 265 11.05 -9.75 6.33
C HIS A 265 10.21 -9.55 7.59
N ILE A 266 10.15 -10.56 8.47
CA ILE A 266 9.42 -10.46 9.74
C ILE A 266 10.00 -9.35 10.61
N HIS A 267 11.31 -9.37 10.86
CA HIS A 267 11.99 -8.37 11.69
C HIS A 267 11.75 -6.94 11.18
N HIS A 268 11.98 -6.70 9.89
CA HIS A 268 11.88 -5.34 9.35
C HIS A 268 10.46 -4.80 9.34
N THR A 269 9.46 -5.62 9.00
CA THR A 269 8.08 -5.12 8.93
C THR A 269 7.47 -4.82 10.30
N VAL A 270 7.83 -5.56 11.36
CA VAL A 270 7.40 -5.21 12.73
C VAL A 270 8.22 -4.06 13.31
N ALA A 271 9.52 -3.98 13.00
CA ALA A 271 10.38 -2.89 13.47
C ALA A 271 9.99 -1.52 12.88
N ILE A 272 9.43 -1.46 11.67
CA ILE A 272 8.86 -0.22 11.10
C ILE A 272 7.71 0.32 11.96
N GLU A 273 6.92 -0.57 12.56
CA GLU A 273 5.80 -0.21 13.44
C GLU A 273 6.24 0.05 14.90
N GLY A 274 7.53 -0.10 15.20
CA GLY A 274 8.11 0.24 16.51
C GLY A 274 8.50 -0.93 17.39
N ASN A 275 8.36 -2.18 16.92
CA ASN A 275 8.84 -3.35 17.63
C ASN A 275 10.37 -3.29 17.84
N THR A 276 10.81 -3.56 19.07
CA THR A 276 12.20 -3.36 19.51
C THR A 276 13.05 -4.63 19.47
N MET A 277 12.49 -5.77 19.05
CA MET A 277 13.26 -7.00 18.95
C MET A 277 14.31 -6.94 17.85
N SER A 278 15.51 -7.46 18.13
CA SER A 278 16.57 -7.66 17.17
C SER A 278 16.23 -8.78 16.18
N LEU A 279 17.01 -8.90 15.10
CA LEU A 279 16.84 -9.98 14.13
C LEU A 279 17.08 -11.36 14.77
N ALA A 280 18.09 -11.48 15.64
CA ALA A 280 18.39 -12.72 16.35
C ALA A 280 17.26 -13.13 17.30
N GLU A 281 16.73 -12.19 18.09
CA GLU A 281 15.56 -12.42 18.95
C GLU A 281 14.34 -12.83 18.12
N THR A 282 14.09 -12.14 17.00
CA THR A 282 12.99 -12.46 16.08
C THR A 282 13.11 -13.89 15.54
N ARG A 283 14.32 -14.30 15.13
CA ARG A 283 14.60 -15.66 14.66
C ARG A 283 14.29 -16.69 15.75
N THR A 284 14.80 -16.48 16.97
CA THR A 284 14.53 -17.37 18.10
C THR A 284 13.03 -17.54 18.32
N VAL A 285 12.25 -16.45 18.36
CA VAL A 285 10.79 -16.52 18.55
C VAL A 285 10.10 -17.36 17.47
N VAL A 286 10.51 -17.23 16.21
CA VAL A 286 9.88 -17.95 15.08
C VAL A 286 10.30 -19.42 15.02
N GLU A 287 11.59 -19.71 15.24
CA GLU A 287 12.16 -21.06 15.14
C GLU A 287 11.82 -21.92 16.37
N THR A 288 12.15 -21.45 17.58
CA THR A 288 12.06 -22.26 18.80
C THR A 288 10.74 -22.07 19.55
N ARG A 289 9.95 -21.05 19.19
CA ARG A 289 8.72 -20.64 19.91
C ARG A 289 8.96 -20.28 21.38
N THR A 290 10.20 -19.95 21.75
CA THR A 290 10.54 -19.53 23.11
C THR A 290 10.39 -18.03 23.29
N ALA A 291 9.91 -17.62 24.46
CA ALA A 291 9.87 -16.20 24.83
C ALA A 291 11.28 -15.66 25.13
N VAL A 292 11.52 -14.42 24.71
CA VAL A 292 12.74 -13.65 24.97
C VAL A 292 12.54 -12.84 26.26
N PRO A 293 13.36 -13.04 27.30
CA PRO A 293 13.26 -12.29 28.55
C PRO A 293 13.41 -10.78 28.36
N GLY A 294 12.63 -10.00 29.11
CA GLY A 294 12.72 -8.53 29.09
C GLY A 294 12.06 -7.84 27.90
N LYS A 295 11.44 -8.58 26.98
CA LYS A 295 10.66 -8.05 25.84
C LYS A 295 9.16 -8.16 26.10
N SER A 296 8.38 -7.30 25.46
CA SER A 296 6.92 -7.28 25.64
C SER A 296 6.27 -8.53 25.02
N ILE A 297 5.24 -9.07 25.68
CA ILE A 297 4.42 -10.15 25.11
C ILE A 297 3.76 -9.69 23.80
N LEU A 298 3.38 -8.43 23.70
CA LEU A 298 2.80 -7.87 22.47
C LEU A 298 3.80 -7.97 21.31
N GLU A 299 5.07 -7.63 21.54
CA GLU A 299 6.11 -7.71 20.49
C GLU A 299 6.33 -9.15 20.00
N HIS A 300 6.24 -10.14 20.88
CA HIS A 300 6.26 -11.56 20.50
C HIS A 300 5.05 -11.92 19.64
N ASN A 301 3.87 -11.49 20.08
CA ASN A 301 2.61 -11.79 19.41
C ASN A 301 2.53 -11.17 18.01
N GLU A 302 3.14 -10.00 17.80
CA GLU A 302 3.26 -9.39 16.47
C GLU A 302 4.12 -10.23 15.52
N ILE A 303 5.25 -10.74 16.00
CA ILE A 303 6.16 -11.60 15.23
C ILE A 303 5.46 -12.91 14.86
N LEU A 304 4.81 -13.55 15.83
CA LEU A 304 4.08 -14.80 15.63
C LEU A 304 2.87 -14.61 14.69
N GLY A 305 2.14 -13.51 14.83
CA GLY A 305 0.99 -13.19 13.97
C GLY A 305 1.41 -13.02 12.51
N LEU A 306 2.55 -12.36 12.29
CA LEU A 306 3.09 -12.20 10.95
C LEU A 306 3.65 -13.50 10.36
N ASP A 307 4.33 -14.34 11.15
CA ASP A 307 4.75 -15.69 10.73
C ASP A 307 3.53 -16.51 10.25
N LEU A 308 2.43 -16.50 11.01
CA LEU A 308 1.19 -17.16 10.59
C LEU A 308 0.60 -16.58 9.31
N ALA A 309 0.66 -15.25 9.14
CA ALA A 309 0.15 -14.59 7.95
C ALA A 309 0.97 -14.93 6.69
N LEU A 310 2.31 -14.98 6.81
CA LEU A 310 3.20 -15.39 5.71
C LEU A 310 2.97 -16.84 5.30
N ARG A 311 2.85 -17.77 6.27
CA ARG A 311 2.52 -19.18 5.99
C ARG A 311 1.17 -19.31 5.28
N PHE A 312 0.17 -18.54 5.70
CA PHE A 312 -1.14 -18.52 5.05
C PHE A 312 -1.07 -18.02 3.61
N VAL A 313 -0.35 -16.92 3.37
CA VAL A 313 -0.11 -16.40 2.02
C VAL A 313 0.53 -17.47 1.14
N ASN A 314 1.61 -18.10 1.65
CA ASN A 314 2.35 -19.14 0.94
C ASN A 314 1.45 -20.30 0.50
N ASN A 315 0.66 -20.83 1.44
CA ASN A 315 -0.08 -22.08 1.26
C ASN A 315 -1.43 -21.87 0.56
N SER A 316 -2.06 -20.70 0.72
CA SER A 316 -3.46 -20.50 0.32
C SER A 316 -3.65 -19.45 -0.78
N LEU A 317 -2.81 -18.41 -0.84
CA LEU A 317 -3.08 -17.24 -1.66
C LEU A 317 -2.15 -17.08 -2.86
N VAL A 318 -0.91 -17.56 -2.81
CA VAL A 318 0.04 -17.42 -3.93
C VAL A 318 -0.46 -18.08 -5.21
N ASN A 319 -1.17 -19.22 -5.13
CA ASN A 319 -1.70 -19.91 -6.31
C ASN A 319 -3.17 -19.60 -6.62
N LYS A 320 -3.81 -18.71 -5.85
CA LYS A 320 -5.22 -18.36 -6.03
C LYS A 320 -5.37 -17.36 -7.19
N ALA A 321 -6.32 -17.61 -8.10
CA ALA A 321 -6.53 -16.77 -9.28
C ALA A 321 -6.98 -15.34 -8.92
N LEU A 322 -8.13 -15.21 -8.25
CA LEU A 322 -8.70 -13.91 -7.89
C LEU A 322 -8.59 -13.65 -6.39
N LEU A 323 -8.37 -12.40 -6.03
CA LEU A 323 -8.43 -11.94 -4.63
C LEU A 323 -9.86 -11.51 -4.30
N SER A 324 -10.21 -11.65 -3.03
CA SER A 324 -11.47 -11.22 -2.45
C SER A 324 -11.22 -10.39 -1.20
N VAL A 325 -12.19 -9.59 -0.76
CA VAL A 325 -12.11 -8.87 0.51
C VAL A 325 -11.87 -9.83 1.67
N ALA A 326 -12.48 -11.02 1.63
CA ALA A 326 -12.29 -12.07 2.62
C ALA A 326 -10.82 -12.52 2.74
N ASP A 327 -10.04 -12.51 1.66
CA ASP A 327 -8.60 -12.84 1.71
C ASP A 327 -7.81 -11.77 2.47
N VAL A 328 -8.14 -10.48 2.25
CA VAL A 328 -7.51 -9.36 2.97
C VAL A 328 -7.85 -9.43 4.46
N LEU A 329 -9.12 -9.70 4.79
CA LEU A 329 -9.55 -9.92 6.18
C LEU A 329 -8.85 -11.14 6.81
N ALA A 330 -8.65 -12.21 6.05
CA ALA A 330 -7.98 -13.42 6.52
C ALA A 330 -6.47 -13.22 6.76
N MET A 331 -5.82 -12.39 5.94
CA MET A 331 -4.45 -11.93 6.20
C MET A 331 -4.39 -11.10 7.48
N HIS A 332 -5.24 -10.07 7.59
CA HIS A 332 -5.29 -9.19 8.75
C HIS A 332 -5.60 -9.95 10.06
N ARG A 333 -6.52 -10.93 10.01
CA ARG A 333 -6.86 -11.78 11.15
C ARG A 333 -5.66 -12.51 11.73
N ARG A 334 -4.72 -12.94 10.89
CA ARG A 334 -3.51 -13.64 11.33
C ARG A 334 -2.48 -12.66 11.88
N ILE A 335 -2.30 -11.53 11.20
CA ILE A 335 -1.39 -10.46 11.63
C ILE A 335 -1.74 -9.97 13.03
N LEU A 336 -3.01 -9.67 13.29
CA LEU A 336 -3.45 -9.07 14.54
C LEU A 336 -4.01 -10.09 15.55
N GLY A 337 -4.24 -11.33 15.15
CA GLY A 337 -4.97 -12.33 15.96
C GLY A 337 -4.36 -12.61 17.34
N HIS A 338 -3.02 -12.57 17.45
CA HIS A 338 -2.35 -12.74 18.74
C HIS A 338 -2.22 -11.45 19.56
N VAL A 339 -2.40 -10.29 18.93
CA VAL A 339 -2.26 -8.97 19.56
C VAL A 339 -3.60 -8.45 20.05
N ASN A 340 -4.59 -8.45 19.16
CA ASN A 340 -5.96 -8.04 19.41
C ASN A 340 -6.94 -8.94 18.65
N PRO A 341 -7.35 -10.09 19.23
CA PRO A 341 -8.23 -11.05 18.56
C PRO A 341 -9.66 -10.51 18.30
N VAL A 342 -10.08 -9.46 19.02
CA VAL A 342 -11.42 -8.87 18.86
C VAL A 342 -11.52 -8.08 17.56
N GLU A 343 -10.47 -7.30 17.23
CA GLU A 343 -10.40 -6.48 16.01
C GLU A 343 -9.75 -7.22 14.83
N ALA A 344 -9.25 -8.44 15.06
CA ALA A 344 -8.52 -9.21 14.06
C ALA A 344 -9.41 -9.65 12.88
N GLY A 345 -9.14 -9.08 11.71
CA GLY A 345 -9.90 -9.38 10.49
C GLY A 345 -11.30 -8.76 10.46
N THR A 346 -11.50 -7.64 11.17
CA THR A 346 -12.73 -6.83 11.11
C THR A 346 -12.39 -5.39 10.72
N PHE A 347 -13.24 -4.76 9.93
CA PHE A 347 -13.08 -3.34 9.61
C PHE A 347 -13.30 -2.46 10.83
N ARG A 348 -12.61 -1.32 10.86
CA ARG A 348 -12.81 -0.30 11.89
C ARG A 348 -14.23 0.26 11.83
N ARG A 349 -14.75 0.62 13.00
CA ARG A 349 -16.11 1.20 13.16
C ARG A 349 -16.08 2.69 13.48
N SER A 350 -14.90 3.22 13.80
CA SER A 350 -14.67 4.61 14.16
C SER A 350 -13.66 5.25 13.22
N GLN A 351 -13.64 6.59 13.23
CA GLN A 351 -12.64 7.33 12.50
C GLN A 351 -11.28 7.27 13.22
N VAL A 352 -10.21 7.22 12.43
CA VAL A 352 -8.82 7.18 12.90
C VAL A 352 -8.02 8.28 12.20
N PHE A 353 -6.89 8.66 12.77
CA PHE A 353 -5.98 9.69 12.22
C PHE A 353 -4.56 9.13 12.16
N VAL A 354 -3.90 9.29 11.02
CA VAL A 354 -2.62 8.63 10.73
C VAL A 354 -1.60 9.67 10.30
N GLY A 355 -0.88 10.24 11.27
CA GLY A 355 -0.05 11.41 11.01
C GLY A 355 -0.91 12.58 10.55
N GLU A 356 -0.62 13.12 9.36
CA GLU A 356 -1.40 14.19 8.72
C GLU A 356 -2.52 13.65 7.81
N HIS A 357 -2.56 12.35 7.56
CA HIS A 357 -3.60 11.72 6.74
C HIS A 357 -4.87 11.48 7.56
N THR A 358 -6.00 11.89 6.99
CA THR A 358 -7.33 11.54 7.49
C THR A 358 -7.96 10.53 6.53
N PRO A 359 -7.97 9.23 6.87
CA PRO A 359 -8.60 8.21 6.04
C PRO A 359 -10.10 8.46 5.82
N PRO A 360 -10.69 7.81 4.81
CA PRO A 360 -12.14 7.87 4.56
C PRO A 360 -12.98 7.56 5.81
N PRO A 361 -14.22 8.04 5.94
CA PRO A 361 -15.10 7.65 7.04
C PRO A 361 -15.28 6.13 7.15
N ALA A 362 -15.40 5.60 8.37
CA ALA A 362 -15.52 4.16 8.62
C ALA A 362 -16.70 3.51 7.88
N SER A 363 -17.78 4.26 7.64
CA SER A 363 -18.96 3.81 6.89
C SER A 363 -18.68 3.51 5.42
N LEU A 364 -17.65 4.12 4.81
CA LEU A 364 -17.28 3.90 3.41
C LEU A 364 -16.24 2.78 3.23
N VAL A 365 -15.63 2.30 4.33
CA VAL A 365 -14.54 1.31 4.26
C VAL A 365 -14.95 0.02 3.56
N PRO A 366 -16.12 -0.58 3.80
CA PRO A 366 -16.52 -1.81 3.11
C PRO A 366 -16.56 -1.64 1.59
N ASP A 367 -17.21 -0.58 1.10
CA ASP A 367 -17.35 -0.30 -0.33
C ASP A 367 -15.98 -0.02 -0.99
N LEU A 368 -15.15 0.79 -0.33
CA LEU A 368 -13.79 1.09 -0.82
C LEU A 368 -12.87 -0.14 -0.85
N MET A 369 -13.13 -1.14 0.00
CA MET A 369 -12.39 -2.39 0.00
C MET A 369 -12.85 -3.33 -1.11
N GLU A 370 -14.14 -3.32 -1.47
CA GLU A 370 -14.63 -3.98 -2.68
C GLU A 370 -14.04 -3.32 -3.93
N ASP A 371 -14.06 -1.97 -4.02
CA ASP A 371 -13.44 -1.22 -5.12
C ASP A 371 -11.94 -1.55 -5.27
N LEU A 372 -11.22 -1.67 -4.14
CA LEU A 372 -9.82 -2.06 -4.15
C LEU A 372 -9.63 -3.47 -4.74
N VAL A 373 -10.46 -4.43 -4.34
CA VAL A 373 -10.37 -5.81 -4.82
C VAL A 373 -10.79 -5.93 -6.28
N ASP A 374 -11.82 -5.20 -6.70
CA ASP A 374 -12.22 -5.10 -8.11
C ASP A 374 -11.09 -4.52 -8.96
N TRP A 375 -10.44 -3.45 -8.49
CA TRP A 375 -9.25 -2.91 -9.14
C TRP A 375 -8.11 -3.94 -9.18
N LEU A 376 -7.84 -4.66 -8.09
CA LEU A 376 -6.79 -5.69 -8.04
C LEU A 376 -7.00 -6.78 -9.09
N ASN A 377 -8.25 -7.13 -9.40
CA ASN A 377 -8.64 -8.15 -10.36
C ASN A 377 -8.89 -7.60 -11.78
N SER A 378 -8.82 -6.28 -11.98
CA SER A 378 -9.11 -5.62 -13.26
C SER A 378 -8.01 -5.83 -14.30
N GLU A 379 -8.39 -5.85 -15.58
CA GLU A 379 -7.41 -5.90 -16.69
C GLU A 379 -6.45 -4.70 -16.69
N GLU A 380 -6.93 -3.52 -16.27
CA GLU A 380 -6.11 -2.31 -16.18
C GLU A 380 -4.95 -2.51 -15.22
N ALA A 381 -5.24 -2.98 -14.00
CA ALA A 381 -4.22 -3.21 -12.99
C ALA A 381 -3.24 -4.31 -13.42
N LEU A 382 -3.75 -5.37 -14.06
CA LEU A 382 -2.95 -6.48 -14.58
C LEU A 382 -2.05 -6.13 -15.78
N ARG A 383 -2.32 -5.02 -16.48
CA ARG A 383 -1.45 -4.47 -17.53
C ARG A 383 -0.30 -3.61 -16.99
N LEU A 384 -0.38 -3.19 -15.72
CA LEU A 384 0.72 -2.46 -15.08
C LEU A 384 1.92 -3.39 -14.90
N HIS A 385 3.12 -2.79 -14.90
CA HIS A 385 4.32 -3.51 -14.49
C HIS A 385 4.14 -4.05 -13.05
N PRO A 386 4.51 -5.32 -12.75
CA PRO A 386 4.28 -5.95 -11.45
C PRO A 386 4.68 -5.14 -10.21
N VAL A 387 5.86 -4.51 -10.25
CA VAL A 387 6.35 -3.63 -9.18
C VAL A 387 5.44 -2.41 -8.98
N LYS A 388 4.97 -1.80 -10.07
CA LYS A 388 4.05 -0.65 -10.02
C LYS A 388 2.69 -1.08 -9.49
N TYR A 389 2.17 -2.21 -9.98
CA TYR A 389 0.92 -2.81 -9.50
C TYR A 389 0.96 -3.07 -7.98
N ALA A 390 2.00 -3.73 -7.49
CA ALA A 390 2.16 -4.05 -6.08
C ALA A 390 2.34 -2.79 -5.21
N ALA A 391 3.10 -1.79 -5.66
CA ALA A 391 3.27 -0.52 -4.96
C ALA A 391 1.95 0.27 -4.88
N LEU A 392 1.15 0.30 -5.94
CA LEU A 392 -0.16 0.95 -5.94
C LEU A 392 -1.18 0.22 -5.07
N ALA A 393 -1.19 -1.12 -5.08
CA ALA A 393 -2.01 -1.93 -4.18
C ALA A 393 -1.69 -1.64 -2.72
N HIS A 394 -0.40 -1.59 -2.37
CA HIS A 394 0.06 -1.19 -1.06
C HIS A 394 -0.45 0.20 -0.67
N TYR A 395 -0.20 1.21 -1.53
CA TYR A 395 -0.60 2.58 -1.27
C TYR A 395 -2.12 2.71 -1.06
N LYS A 396 -2.93 2.11 -1.95
CA LYS A 396 -4.40 2.15 -1.86
C LYS A 396 -4.91 1.54 -0.55
N LEU A 397 -4.37 0.41 -0.09
CA LEU A 397 -4.79 -0.19 1.18
C LEU A 397 -4.45 0.71 2.38
N VAL A 398 -3.24 1.29 2.40
CA VAL A 398 -2.81 2.20 3.47
C VAL A 398 -3.65 3.48 3.47
N PHE A 399 -4.01 3.99 2.29
CA PHE A 399 -4.84 5.17 2.13
C PHE A 399 -6.27 4.98 2.67
N VAL A 400 -6.93 3.86 2.30
CA VAL A 400 -8.26 3.49 2.82
C VAL A 400 -8.21 3.25 4.34
N HIS A 401 -7.11 2.68 4.82
CA HIS A 401 -6.85 2.40 6.22
C HIS A 401 -7.99 1.61 6.89
N PRO A 402 -8.32 0.40 6.38
CA PRO A 402 -9.56 -0.30 6.73
C PRO A 402 -9.64 -0.83 8.17
N PHE A 403 -8.51 -0.95 8.87
CA PHE A 403 -8.42 -1.56 10.20
C PHE A 403 -8.04 -0.55 11.28
N VAL A 404 -8.29 -0.89 12.56
CA VAL A 404 -7.89 -0.06 13.71
C VAL A 404 -6.36 -0.04 13.89
N ASP A 405 -5.71 -1.17 13.62
CA ASP A 405 -4.25 -1.34 13.60
C ASP A 405 -3.90 -2.42 12.55
N GLY A 406 -2.63 -2.62 12.22
CA GLY A 406 -2.17 -3.69 11.32
C GLY A 406 -2.22 -3.31 9.85
N ASN A 407 -2.64 -2.09 9.49
CA ASN A 407 -2.76 -1.63 8.10
C ASN A 407 -1.43 -1.68 7.34
N GLY A 408 -0.34 -1.14 7.92
CA GLY A 408 0.98 -1.15 7.28
C GLY A 408 1.51 -2.57 7.06
N ARG A 409 1.39 -3.44 8.07
CA ARG A 409 1.79 -4.85 7.99
C ARG A 409 0.99 -5.61 6.92
N THR A 410 -0.32 -5.38 6.86
CA THR A 410 -1.21 -6.00 5.87
C THR A 410 -0.92 -5.49 4.46
N ALA A 411 -0.62 -4.20 4.29
CA ALA A 411 -0.28 -3.62 2.99
C ALA A 411 1.04 -4.17 2.43
N ARG A 412 2.07 -4.29 3.28
CA ARG A 412 3.35 -4.90 2.88
C ARG A 412 3.20 -6.39 2.57
N LEU A 413 2.35 -7.11 3.30
CA LEU A 413 2.04 -8.50 2.99
C LEU A 413 1.26 -8.65 1.67
N LEU A 414 0.26 -7.80 1.41
CA LEU A 414 -0.47 -7.77 0.14
C LEU A 414 0.47 -7.47 -1.02
N MET A 415 1.34 -6.46 -0.89
CA MET A 415 2.37 -6.14 -1.88
C MET A 415 3.22 -7.38 -2.22
N ASN A 416 3.72 -8.07 -1.20
CA ASN A 416 4.56 -9.26 -1.39
C ASN A 416 3.80 -10.44 -1.97
N LEU A 417 2.53 -10.65 -1.61
CA LEU A 417 1.68 -11.64 -2.26
C LEU A 417 1.57 -11.39 -3.78
N LEU A 418 1.31 -10.14 -4.20
CA LEU A 418 1.18 -9.78 -5.61
C LEU A 418 2.49 -9.99 -6.38
N LEU A 419 3.62 -9.62 -5.77
CA LEU A 419 4.96 -9.82 -6.35
C LEU A 419 5.33 -11.30 -6.48
N MET A 420 5.05 -12.09 -5.44
CA MET A 420 5.32 -13.53 -5.42
C MET A 420 4.52 -14.30 -6.48
N ARG A 421 3.26 -13.91 -6.73
CA ARG A 421 2.42 -14.50 -7.79
C ARG A 421 3.05 -14.45 -9.17
N VAL A 422 3.91 -13.47 -9.39
CA VAL A 422 4.66 -13.28 -10.63
C VAL A 422 6.16 -13.49 -10.41
N GLY A 423 6.55 -14.33 -9.44
CA GLY A 423 7.92 -14.82 -9.34
C GLY A 423 8.96 -13.76 -8.96
N TYR A 424 8.57 -12.74 -8.21
CA TYR A 424 9.53 -11.94 -7.45
C TYR A 424 9.68 -12.50 -6.03
N PRO A 425 10.86 -12.37 -5.40
CA PRO A 425 11.02 -12.65 -3.98
C PRO A 425 10.24 -11.62 -3.13
N PRO A 426 9.87 -11.96 -1.88
CA PRO A 426 9.29 -11.01 -0.93
C PRO A 426 10.21 -9.81 -0.76
N VAL A 427 9.70 -8.61 -1.05
CA VAL A 427 10.44 -7.36 -0.97
C VAL A 427 10.51 -6.92 0.48
N ILE A 428 11.69 -6.47 0.89
CA ILE A 428 11.98 -6.01 2.25
C ILE A 428 12.10 -4.48 2.25
N VAL A 429 11.10 -3.82 2.83
CA VAL A 429 11.22 -2.41 3.26
C VAL A 429 11.96 -2.42 4.59
N ARG A 430 13.18 -1.88 4.63
CA ARG A 430 14.03 -1.98 5.81
C ARG A 430 13.63 -0.94 6.85
N LYS A 431 13.84 -1.24 8.13
CA LYS A 431 13.54 -0.31 9.24
C LYS A 431 14.30 1.01 9.13
N GLN A 432 15.50 0.98 8.53
CA GLN A 432 16.33 2.15 8.29
C GLN A 432 15.67 3.12 7.30
N ASP A 433 14.87 2.59 6.38
CA ASP A 433 14.17 3.35 5.35
C ASP A 433 12.81 3.89 5.85
N ARG A 434 12.48 3.72 7.15
CA ARG A 434 11.19 4.11 7.75
C ARG A 434 10.82 5.57 7.49
N ALA A 435 11.78 6.49 7.60
CA ALA A 435 11.52 7.91 7.37
C ALA A 435 11.12 8.19 5.92
N LEU A 436 11.87 7.65 4.96
CA LEU A 436 11.59 7.76 3.52
C LEU A 436 10.26 7.09 3.15
N TYR A 437 9.97 5.93 3.75
CA TYR A 437 8.72 5.20 3.53
C TYR A 437 7.49 6.05 3.88
N TYR A 438 7.47 6.70 5.05
CA TYR A 438 6.35 7.58 5.41
C TYR A 438 6.33 8.89 4.61
N GLU A 439 7.50 9.45 4.29
CA GLU A 439 7.60 10.64 3.42
C GLU A 439 6.96 10.38 2.05
N TYR A 440 7.26 9.25 1.42
CA TYR A 440 6.71 8.92 0.11
C TYR A 440 5.24 8.52 0.13
N LEU A 441 4.73 7.98 1.24
CA LEU A 441 3.29 7.82 1.43
C LEU A 441 2.59 9.18 1.54
N GLN A 442 3.19 10.13 2.25
CA GLN A 442 2.64 11.48 2.40
C GLN A 442 2.61 12.21 1.05
N LEU A 443 3.69 12.15 0.26
CA LEU A 443 3.70 12.71 -1.09
C LEU A 443 2.64 12.07 -2.01
N GLY A 444 2.35 10.78 -1.81
CA GLY A 444 1.23 10.12 -2.48
C GLY A 444 -0.11 10.75 -2.13
N ASN A 445 -0.34 11.08 -0.85
CA ASN A 445 -1.55 11.75 -0.38
C ASN A 445 -1.65 13.20 -0.91
N GLU A 446 -0.51 13.86 -1.11
CA GLU A 446 -0.41 15.17 -1.79
C GLU A 446 -0.65 15.06 -3.31
N GLY A 447 -0.78 13.86 -3.88
CA GLY A 447 -1.20 13.65 -5.27
C GLY A 447 -0.11 13.10 -6.20
N ASP A 448 1.11 12.85 -5.74
CA ASP A 448 2.16 12.19 -6.53
C ASP A 448 2.64 10.89 -5.89
N VAL A 449 2.10 9.77 -6.37
CA VAL A 449 2.46 8.42 -5.91
C VAL A 449 3.75 7.86 -6.53
N ARG A 450 4.33 8.52 -7.53
CA ARG A 450 5.50 8.01 -8.27
C ARG A 450 6.75 7.85 -7.39
N PRO A 451 7.08 8.77 -6.45
CA PRO A 451 8.17 8.55 -5.49
C PRO A 451 8.02 7.24 -4.70
N PHE A 452 6.79 6.92 -4.27
CA PHE A 452 6.53 5.66 -3.56
C PHE A 452 6.74 4.43 -4.47
N VAL A 453 6.31 4.49 -5.73
CA VAL A 453 6.55 3.42 -6.71
C VAL A 453 8.05 3.21 -6.94
N ARG A 454 8.83 4.29 -7.11
CA ARG A 454 10.29 4.22 -7.27
C ARG A 454 10.98 3.64 -6.04
N PHE A 455 10.53 4.03 -4.85
CA PHE A 455 11.03 3.48 -3.60
C PHE A 455 10.82 1.96 -3.50
N ILE A 456 9.61 1.48 -3.84
CA ILE A 456 9.36 0.03 -3.89
C ILE A 456 10.19 -0.64 -4.98
N ALA A 457 10.41 0.01 -6.12
CA ALA A 457 11.29 -0.50 -7.17
C ALA A 457 12.76 -0.62 -6.69
N GLU A 458 13.27 0.36 -5.95
CA GLU A 458 14.60 0.31 -5.33
C GLU A 458 14.70 -0.79 -4.28
N CYS A 459 13.69 -0.95 -3.43
CA CYS A 459 13.61 -2.07 -2.48
C CYS A 459 13.60 -3.42 -3.21
N THR A 460 12.84 -3.54 -4.30
CA THR A 460 12.76 -4.75 -5.12
C THR A 460 14.11 -5.08 -5.75
N GLU A 461 14.75 -4.07 -6.35
CA GLU A 461 16.06 -4.22 -6.97
C GLU A 461 17.12 -4.66 -5.96
N ARG A 462 17.15 -4.03 -4.77
CA ARG A 462 18.05 -4.41 -3.69
C ARG A 462 17.82 -5.84 -3.21
N THR A 463 16.55 -6.25 -3.05
CA THR A 463 16.24 -7.63 -2.71
C THR A 463 16.77 -8.59 -3.77
N LEU A 464 16.52 -8.33 -5.06
CA LEU A 464 17.05 -9.16 -6.15
C LEU A 464 18.58 -9.24 -6.13
N ASP A 465 19.26 -8.13 -5.90
CA ASP A 465 20.73 -8.08 -5.83
C ASP A 465 21.28 -8.96 -4.70
N VAL A 466 20.63 -8.96 -3.53
CA VAL A 466 21.02 -9.82 -2.41
C VAL A 466 20.88 -11.31 -2.78
N TYR A 467 19.77 -11.70 -3.43
CA TYR A 467 19.56 -13.08 -3.86
C TYR A 467 20.56 -13.52 -4.95
N LEU A 468 20.81 -12.67 -5.93
CA LEU A 468 21.76 -12.96 -7.01
C LEU A 468 23.20 -13.04 -6.47
N TYR A 469 23.60 -12.09 -5.63
CA TYR A 469 24.92 -12.10 -5.00
C TYR A 469 25.14 -13.37 -4.16
N ALA A 470 24.17 -13.74 -3.32
CA ALA A 470 24.29 -14.93 -2.47
C ALA A 470 24.42 -16.24 -3.29
N THR A 471 23.76 -16.32 -4.44
CA THR A 471 23.80 -17.51 -5.30
C THR A 471 25.05 -17.55 -6.19
N GLU A 472 25.51 -16.42 -6.71
CA GLU A 472 26.75 -16.32 -7.49
C GLU A 472 28.00 -16.50 -6.62
N TYR A 473 28.05 -15.85 -5.46
CA TYR A 473 29.16 -15.97 -4.51
C TYR A 473 29.38 -17.43 -4.10
N ALA A 474 28.30 -18.14 -3.78
CA ALA A 474 28.39 -19.54 -3.41
C ALA A 474 28.86 -20.44 -4.57
N LYS A 475 28.51 -20.12 -5.82
CA LYS A 475 29.07 -20.84 -7.00
C LYS A 475 30.58 -20.65 -7.10
N HIS A 476 31.07 -19.42 -6.91
CA HIS A 476 32.51 -19.13 -6.93
C HIS A 476 33.24 -19.83 -5.77
N GLN A 477 32.68 -19.82 -4.56
CA GLN A 477 33.27 -20.49 -3.41
C GLN A 477 33.34 -22.01 -3.59
N ARG A 478 32.30 -22.64 -4.16
CA ARG A 478 32.32 -24.07 -4.52
C ARG A 478 33.35 -24.37 -5.61
N ALA A 479 33.51 -23.48 -6.59
CA ALA A 479 34.51 -23.65 -7.64
C ALA A 479 35.93 -23.64 -7.06
N LEU A 480 36.24 -22.70 -6.16
CA LEU A 480 37.52 -22.60 -5.47
C LEU A 480 37.81 -23.85 -4.62
N THR A 481 36.84 -24.29 -3.80
CA THR A 481 37.04 -25.50 -2.97
C THR A 481 37.14 -26.79 -3.79
N SER A 482 36.47 -26.84 -4.94
CA SER A 482 36.60 -27.98 -5.87
C SER A 482 37.96 -28.04 -6.56
N GLN A 483 38.56 -26.88 -6.87
CA GLN A 483 39.92 -26.80 -7.42
C GLN A 483 40.96 -27.23 -6.39
N ASP A 484 40.85 -26.75 -5.14
CA ASP A 484 41.75 -27.17 -4.05
C ASP A 484 41.66 -28.68 -3.78
N SER A 485 40.46 -29.27 -3.87
CA SER A 485 40.29 -30.73 -3.73
C SER A 485 40.87 -31.53 -4.90
N ALA A 486 40.84 -30.99 -6.12
CA ALA A 486 41.41 -31.63 -7.29
C ALA A 486 42.95 -31.62 -7.25
N ASP A 487 43.56 -30.53 -6.79
CA ASP A 487 45.02 -30.41 -6.61
C ASP A 487 45.57 -31.30 -5.48
N LEU A 488 44.76 -31.56 -4.44
CA LEU A 488 45.09 -32.55 -3.41
C LEU A 488 45.01 -34.00 -3.92
N THR A 489 44.11 -34.30 -4.87
CA THR A 489 44.04 -35.63 -5.48
C THR A 489 45.11 -35.88 -6.53
N SER A 490 45.54 -34.85 -7.29
CA SER A 490 46.60 -34.96 -8.30
C SER A 490 48.00 -35.10 -7.68
N SER A 491 48.20 -34.59 -6.46
CA SER A 491 49.44 -34.76 -5.69
C SER A 491 49.53 -36.12 -4.97
N SER A 492 48.42 -36.85 -4.80
CA SER A 492 48.42 -38.21 -4.22
C SER A 492 48.71 -39.35 -5.22
N SER A 493 48.75 -39.08 -6.52
CA SER A 493 49.00 -40.09 -7.57
C SER A 493 50.48 -40.28 -7.94
N PHE A 494 51.44 -39.71 -7.19
CA PHE A 494 52.88 -39.80 -7.50
C PHE A 494 53.73 -40.63 -6.50
N VAL A 495 53.11 -41.52 -5.71
CA VAL A 495 53.86 -42.51 -4.91
C VAL A 495 53.37 -43.90 -5.25
N GLY A 496 54.05 -44.55 -6.19
CA GLY A 496 53.74 -45.91 -6.62
C GLY A 496 54.58 -46.40 -7.78
N VAL A 497 55.91 -46.50 -7.58
CA VAL A 497 56.79 -47.55 -8.16
C VAL A 497 57.82 -47.92 -7.10
#